data_AF-A0AAU5VI74-F1
#
_entry.id   AF-A0AAU5VI74-F1
#
_cell.length_a   1.000
_cell.length_b   1.000
_cell.length_c   1.000
_cell.angle_alpha   90.00
_cell.angle_beta   90.00
_cell.angle_gamma   90.00
#
_symmetry.space_group_name_H-M   'P 1'
#
loop_
_entity.id
_entity.type
_entity.pdbx_description
1 polymer ?
#
loop_
_entity_poly.entity_id
_entity_poly.type
_entity_poly.pdbx_seq_one_letter_code
_entity_poly.pdbx_strand_id
1 'polypeptide(L)'
;MEADHQALLLRHRLMSSVPALRDRLMREERTNLDQLVNLLADRVGRSPDDFEVRLAAAAVNAAFAQAAQYWLDRDCAPQLPDLMELAMDRIKGVLAF
;
A
#
# COMPACT_ATOMS: atom_id res chain seq x y z
N MET A 1 -12.05 17.62 13.66
CA MET A 1 -12.50 16.41 14.39
C MET A 1 -13.77 15.80 13.77
N GLU A 2 -14.99 16.31 14.02
CA GLU A 2 -16.23 15.72 13.43
C GLU A 2 -16.32 15.95 11.90
N ALA A 3 -15.95 17.15 11.45
CA ALA A 3 -15.95 17.53 10.04
C ALA A 3 -14.93 16.74 9.20
N ASP A 4 -13.75 16.43 9.76
CA ASP A 4 -12.74 15.59 9.09
C ASP A 4 -13.23 14.16 8.93
N HIS A 5 -13.91 13.62 9.93
CA HIS A 5 -14.47 12.27 9.86
C HIS A 5 -15.55 12.16 8.78
N GLN A 6 -16.43 13.16 8.69
CA GLN A 6 -17.44 13.23 7.63
C GLN A 6 -16.81 13.41 6.24
N ALA A 7 -15.74 14.20 6.12
CA ALA A 7 -14.99 14.37 4.87
C ALA A 7 -14.30 13.07 4.43
N LEU A 8 -13.71 12.33 5.36
CA LEU A 8 -13.11 11.01 5.14
C LEU A 8 -14.15 9.99 4.68
N LEU A 9 -15.31 9.93 5.35
CA LEU A 9 -16.40 9.04 4.96
C LEU A 9 -16.97 9.39 3.59
N LEU A 10 -17.16 10.70 3.31
CA LEU A 10 -17.63 11.16 2.01
C LEU A 10 -16.63 10.82 0.89
N ARG A 11 -15.34 11.03 1.12
CA ARG A 11 -14.26 10.64 0.21
C ARG A 11 -14.28 9.14 -0.07
N HIS A 12 -14.36 8.31 0.98
CA HIS A 12 -14.44 6.86 0.84
C HIS A 12 -15.70 6.41 0.09
N ARG A 13 -16.84 7.06 0.31
CA ARG A 13 -18.12 6.78 -0.37
C ARG A 13 -18.11 7.19 -1.84
N LEU A 14 -17.47 8.33 -2.17
CA LEU A 14 -17.27 8.77 -3.56
C LEU A 14 -16.29 7.85 -4.30
N MET A 15 -15.23 7.40 -3.62
CA MET A 15 -14.27 6.41 -4.14
C MET A 15 -14.94 5.06 -4.42
N SER A 16 -15.92 4.63 -3.62
CA SER A 16 -16.63 3.36 -3.83
C SER A 16 -17.77 3.45 -4.85
N SER A 17 -18.40 4.62 -5.03
CA SER A 17 -19.61 4.78 -5.84
C SER A 17 -19.37 5.11 -7.31
N VAL A 18 -18.19 5.61 -7.69
CA VAL A 18 -17.88 5.97 -9.09
C VAL A 18 -17.00 4.90 -9.76
N PRO A 19 -17.53 4.10 -10.70
CA PRO A 19 -16.80 3.00 -11.35
C PRO A 19 -15.51 3.45 -12.05
N ALA A 20 -15.51 4.62 -12.70
CA ALA A 20 -14.34 5.16 -13.41
C ALA A 20 -13.18 5.54 -12.48
N LEU A 21 -13.48 5.94 -11.23
CA LEU A 21 -12.48 6.20 -10.21
C LEU A 21 -11.89 4.89 -9.66
N ARG A 22 -12.73 3.87 -9.48
CA ARG A 22 -12.31 2.52 -9.07
C ARG A 22 -11.34 1.90 -10.08
N ASP A 23 -11.67 2.05 -11.36
CA ASP A 23 -10.87 1.58 -12.49
C ASP A 23 -9.51 2.30 -12.60
N ARG A 24 -9.48 3.62 -12.36
CA ARG A 24 -8.23 4.40 -12.36
C ARG A 24 -7.35 4.05 -11.17
N LEU A 25 -7.94 3.90 -9.99
CA LEU A 25 -7.23 3.50 -8.77
C LEU A 25 -6.63 2.08 -8.92
N MET A 26 -7.42 1.13 -9.43
CA MET A 26 -6.95 -0.24 -9.67
C MET A 26 -5.86 -0.33 -10.75
N ARG A 27 -5.84 0.58 -11.75
CA ARG A 27 -4.79 0.63 -12.77
C ARG A 27 -3.49 1.25 -12.26
N GLU A 28 -3.57 2.31 -11.44
CA GLU A 28 -2.38 2.89 -10.78
C GLU A 28 -1.79 1.92 -9.75
N GLU A 29 -2.62 1.19 -9.00
CA GLU A 29 -2.12 0.17 -8.06
C GLU A 29 -1.45 -1.02 -8.74
N ARG A 30 -1.96 -1.48 -9.89
CA ARG A 30 -1.38 -2.63 -10.61
C ARG A 30 0.04 -2.37 -11.13
N THR A 31 0.30 -1.17 -11.66
CA THR A 31 1.62 -0.85 -12.24
C THR A 31 2.72 -0.81 -11.19
N ASN A 32 2.43 -0.28 -9.99
CA ASN A 32 3.40 -0.22 -8.90
C ASN A 32 3.65 -1.60 -8.28
N LEU A 33 2.60 -2.42 -8.19
CA LEU A 33 2.69 -3.79 -7.69
C LEU A 33 3.55 -4.70 -8.57
N ASP A 34 3.40 -4.63 -9.90
CA ASP A 34 4.17 -5.49 -10.82
C ASP A 34 5.69 -5.22 -10.75
N GLN A 35 6.10 -3.97 -10.50
CA GLN A 35 7.52 -3.64 -10.28
C GLN A 35 8.04 -4.25 -8.98
N LEU A 36 7.27 -4.17 -7.90
CA LEU A 36 7.62 -4.78 -6.62
C LEU A 36 7.69 -6.30 -6.71
N VAL A 37 6.78 -6.94 -7.45
CA VAL A 37 6.79 -8.39 -7.70
C VAL A 37 8.09 -8.80 -8.38
N ASN A 38 8.49 -8.13 -9.47
CA ASN A 38 9.72 -8.48 -10.19
C ASN A 38 10.97 -8.27 -9.32
N LEU A 39 11.06 -7.14 -8.61
CA LEU A 39 12.18 -6.85 -7.71
C LEU A 39 12.31 -7.89 -6.59
N LEU A 40 11.19 -8.33 -6.02
CA LEU A 40 11.19 -9.35 -4.98
C LEU A 40 11.53 -10.73 -5.55
N ALA A 41 10.96 -11.09 -6.70
CA ALA A 41 11.24 -12.35 -7.40
C ALA A 41 12.76 -12.52 -7.64
N ASP A 42 13.39 -11.49 -8.19
CA ASP A 42 14.84 -11.45 -8.45
C ASP A 42 15.65 -11.58 -7.16
N ARG A 43 15.21 -10.91 -6.08
CA ARG A 43 15.91 -10.94 -4.77
C ARG A 43 15.89 -12.33 -4.14
N VAL A 44 14.78 -13.05 -4.22
CA VAL A 44 14.59 -14.35 -3.56
C VAL A 44 14.89 -15.53 -4.48
N GLY A 45 15.17 -15.30 -5.75
CA GLY A 45 15.41 -16.34 -6.75
C GLY A 45 14.18 -17.19 -7.05
N ARG A 46 12.97 -16.62 -6.94
CA ARG A 46 11.69 -17.29 -7.23
C ARG A 46 11.02 -16.67 -8.45
N SER A 47 9.99 -17.33 -8.97
CA SER A 47 9.20 -16.81 -10.08
C SER A 47 8.38 -15.58 -9.65
N PRO A 48 8.22 -14.55 -10.50
CA PRO A 48 7.25 -13.47 -10.27
C PRO A 48 5.79 -13.97 -10.27
N ASP A 49 5.54 -15.17 -10.78
CA ASP A 49 4.24 -15.84 -10.70
C ASP A 49 4.04 -16.66 -9.42
N ASP A 50 5.07 -16.78 -8.57
CA ASP A 50 4.95 -17.44 -7.27
C ASP A 50 3.99 -16.65 -6.38
N PHE A 51 3.02 -17.37 -5.81
CA PHE A 51 2.01 -16.78 -4.94
C PHE A 51 2.63 -16.06 -3.74
N GLU A 52 3.68 -16.61 -3.13
CA GLU A 52 4.35 -16.01 -1.98
C GLU A 52 5.04 -14.70 -2.36
N VAL A 53 5.63 -14.63 -3.56
CA VAL A 53 6.26 -13.41 -4.08
C VAL A 53 5.20 -12.34 -4.34
N ARG A 54 4.08 -12.71 -4.98
CA ARG A 54 2.96 -11.78 -5.25
C ARG A 54 2.30 -11.30 -3.97
N LEU A 55 2.10 -12.18 -3.00
CA LEU A 55 1.52 -11.86 -1.69
C LEU A 55 2.42 -10.87 -0.92
N ALA A 56 3.72 -11.13 -0.89
CA ALA A 56 4.68 -10.24 -0.24
C ALA A 56 4.76 -8.87 -0.92
N ALA A 57 4.80 -8.82 -2.25
CA ALA A 57 4.78 -7.56 -2.99
C ALA A 57 3.52 -6.74 -2.67
N ALA A 58 2.35 -7.40 -2.62
CA ALA A 58 1.09 -6.76 -2.29
C ALA A 58 1.07 -6.23 -0.84
N ALA A 59 1.56 -7.02 0.12
CA ALA A 59 1.64 -6.62 1.52
C ALA A 59 2.57 -5.42 1.72
N VAL A 60 3.75 -5.43 1.08
CA VAL A 60 4.71 -4.30 1.12
C VAL A 60 4.10 -3.04 0.50
N ASN A 61 3.48 -3.16 -0.69
CA ASN A 61 2.83 -2.04 -1.36
C ASN A 61 1.72 -1.42 -0.49
N ALA A 62 0.85 -2.25 0.09
CA ALA A 62 -0.22 -1.80 0.97
C ALA A 62 0.34 -1.14 2.25
N ALA A 63 1.38 -1.70 2.85
CA ALA A 63 2.00 -1.16 4.04
C ALA A 63 2.59 0.24 3.80
N PHE A 64 3.28 0.44 2.68
CA PHE A 64 3.81 1.76 2.30
C PHE A 64 2.72 2.78 1.94
N ALA A 65 1.67 2.35 1.23
CA ALA A 65 0.53 3.22 0.96
C ALA A 65 -0.12 3.72 2.25
N GLN A 66 -0.28 2.84 3.26
CA GLN A 66 -0.82 3.22 4.57
C GLN A 66 0.12 4.15 5.35
N ALA A 67 1.44 3.91 5.33
CA ALA A 67 2.42 4.79 5.95
C ALA A 67 2.39 6.20 5.34
N ALA A 68 2.33 6.30 4.02
CA ALA A 68 2.23 7.58 3.31
C ALA A 68 0.92 8.31 3.63
N GLN A 69 -0.21 7.60 3.66
CA GLN A 69 -1.49 8.22 4.03
C GLN A 69 -1.48 8.71 5.48
N TYR A 70 -0.98 7.89 6.41
CA TYR A 70 -0.87 8.23 7.83
C TYR A 70 -0.01 9.48 8.07
N TRP A 71 1.06 9.63 7.27
CA TRP A 71 1.96 10.77 7.27
C TRP A 71 1.29 12.05 6.77
N LEU A 72 0.55 11.95 5.65
CA LEU A 72 -0.22 13.07 5.10
C LEU A 72 -1.29 13.57 6.07
N ASP A 73 -1.98 12.64 6.75
CA ASP A 73 -3.04 12.96 7.71
C ASP A 73 -2.50 13.63 9.00
N ARG A 74 -1.17 13.72 9.17
CA ARG A 74 -0.50 14.27 10.35
C ARG A 74 0.49 15.37 10.02
N ASP A 75 0.18 16.17 9.00
CA ASP A 75 0.99 17.33 8.61
C ASP A 75 2.47 16.99 8.39
N CYS A 76 2.71 15.84 7.75
CA CYS A 76 4.04 15.34 7.45
C CYS A 76 4.91 15.02 8.69
N ALA A 77 4.27 14.65 9.81
CA ALA A 77 4.93 14.19 11.03
C ALA A 77 4.34 12.86 11.54
N PRO A 78 5.15 11.92 12.08
CA PRO A 78 6.62 11.89 12.15
C PRO A 78 7.26 11.69 10.78
N GLN A 79 8.59 11.53 10.68
CA GLN A 79 9.25 11.40 9.37
C GLN A 79 8.76 10.16 8.63
N LEU A 80 8.50 10.30 7.32
CA LEU A 80 8.01 9.20 6.49
C LEU A 80 8.94 7.96 6.49
N PRO A 81 10.28 8.07 6.47
CA PRO A 81 11.17 6.91 6.57
C PRO A 81 10.93 6.08 7.82
N ASP A 82 10.71 6.72 8.98
CA ASP A 82 10.46 6.03 10.25
C ASP A 82 9.15 5.22 10.18
N LEU A 83 8.12 5.76 9.53
CA LEU A 83 6.84 5.08 9.32
C LEU A 83 6.98 3.90 8.35
N MET A 84 7.79 4.04 7.29
CA MET A 84 8.05 2.97 6.34
C MET A 84 8.85 1.82 6.98
N GLU A 85 9.86 2.14 7.80
CA GLU A 85 10.62 1.15 8.56
C GLU A 85 9.72 0.40 9.55
N LEU A 86 8.90 1.13 10.33
CA LEU A 86 7.92 0.54 11.22
C LEU A 86 6.96 -0.39 10.47
N ALA A 87 6.45 0.05 9.32
CA ALA A 87 5.53 -0.74 8.50
C ALA A 87 6.18 -2.06 8.05
N MET A 88 7.43 -2.01 7.57
CA MET A 88 8.20 -3.19 7.19
C MET A 88 8.41 -4.14 8.38
N ASP A 89 8.81 -3.62 9.54
CA ASP A 89 9.04 -4.43 10.73
C ASP A 89 7.79 -5.17 11.19
N ARG A 90 6.60 -4.57 11.03
CA ARG A 90 5.33 -5.22 11.37
C ARG A 90 4.94 -6.34 10.41
N ILE A 91 5.23 -6.20 9.11
CA ILE A 91 4.83 -7.20 8.11
C ILE A 91 5.88 -8.30 7.90
N LYS A 92 7.15 -8.09 8.28
CA LYS A 92 8.22 -9.11 8.18
C LYS A 92 7.81 -10.45 8.80
N GLY A 93 7.13 -10.44 9.95
CA GLY A 93 6.67 -11.66 10.61
C GLY A 93 5.55 -12.41 9.87
N VAL A 94 4.82 -11.72 8.99
CA VAL A 94 3.75 -12.30 8.16
C VAL A 94 4.32 -12.84 6.83
N LEU A 95 5.46 -12.32 6.39
CA LEU A 95 6.12 -12.62 5.11
C LEU A 95 7.33 -13.55 5.27
N ALA A 96 7.38 -14.37 6.32
CA ALA A 96 8.50 -15.28 6.54
C ALA A 96 8.56 -16.32 5.40
N PHE A 97 9.51 -16.10 4.49
CA PHE A 97 9.89 -17.05 3.44
C PHE A 97 10.84 -18.12 3.96
#